data_AF-A0A2V8JPN8-F1
#
_entry.id   AF-A0A2V8JPN8-F1
#
_cell.length_a   1.000
_cell.length_b   1.000
_cell.length_c   1.000
_cell.angle_alpha   90.00
_cell.angle_beta   90.00
_cell.angle_gamma   90.00
#
_symmetry.space_group_name_H-M   'P 1'
#
loop_
_entity.id
_entity.type
_entity.pdbx_description
1 polymer ?
#
loop_
_entity_poly.entity_id
_entity_poly.type
_entity_poly.pdbx_seq_one_letter_code
_entity_poly.pdbx_strand_id
1 'polypeptide(L)'
;MVLAVFARHWSWWHRANDVFALSANRYDPAESQLNTEYTFIRSGTIETGTATYSVYTIGELNRLLSNCGFVVENLYATPGRQPYSLGCPRLLLTARRT
;
A
#
# COMPACT_ATOMS: atom_id res chain seq x y z
N MET A 1 9.09 -6.24 -0.12
CA MET A 1 10.05 -5.62 -1.07
C MET A 1 9.74 -4.12 -1.14
N VAL A 2 10.40 -3.32 -0.30
CA VAL A 2 10.33 -1.85 -0.35
C VAL A 2 11.60 -1.39 -1.06
N LEU A 3 11.54 -1.34 -2.39
CA LEU A 3 12.61 -0.87 -3.26
C LEU A 3 12.00 0.15 -4.22
N ALA A 4 11.34 1.18 -3.70
CA ALA A 4 10.68 2.19 -4.53
C ALA A 4 10.47 3.55 -3.85
N VAL A 5 11.23 3.91 -2.82
CA VAL A 5 11.06 5.22 -2.14
C VAL A 5 12.05 6.28 -2.65
N PHE A 6 12.98 5.93 -3.56
CA PHE A 6 14.00 6.88 -4.04
C PHE A 6 13.72 7.50 -5.42
N ALA A 7 12.78 6.97 -6.21
CA ALA A 7 12.38 7.56 -7.48
C ALA A 7 11.00 8.22 -7.33
N ARG A 8 10.89 9.53 -7.56
CA ARG A 8 9.60 10.26 -7.53
C ARG A 8 8.59 9.72 -8.54
N HIS A 9 9.10 9.13 -9.63
CA HIS A 9 8.32 8.51 -10.68
C HIS A 9 9.02 7.25 -11.16
N TRP A 10 8.30 6.14 -11.28
CA TRP A 10 8.84 4.90 -11.81
C TRP A 10 7.75 4.10 -12.50
N SER A 11 8.13 3.29 -13.49
CA SER A 11 7.22 2.38 -14.16
C SER A 11 7.69 0.93 -14.06
N TRP A 12 6.73 0.01 -14.05
CA TRP A 12 7.00 -1.42 -13.96
C TRP A 12 5.98 -2.21 -14.77
N TRP A 13 6.46 -3.22 -15.49
CA TRP A 13 5.62 -4.17 -16.22
C TRP A 13 5.35 -5.41 -15.36
N HIS A 14 4.07 -5.75 -15.23
CA HIS A 14 3.59 -6.95 -14.58
C HIS A 14 2.98 -7.87 -15.64
N ARG A 15 3.09 -9.18 -15.41
CA ARG A 15 2.39 -10.18 -16.20
C ARG A 15 1.59 -11.10 -15.28
N ALA A 16 0.29 -11.22 -15.55
CA ALA A 16 -0.60 -12.16 -14.89
C ALA A 16 -1.36 -12.94 -15.98
N ASN A 17 -0.94 -14.18 -16.22
CA ASN A 17 -1.45 -15.01 -17.32
C ASN A 17 -1.31 -14.31 -18.70
N ASP A 18 -2.44 -14.00 -19.33
CA ASP A 18 -2.60 -13.34 -20.63
C ASP A 18 -2.80 -11.82 -20.51
N VAL A 19 -2.73 -11.27 -19.30
CA VAL A 19 -2.79 -9.83 -19.04
C VAL A 19 -1.39 -9.28 -18.80
N PHE A 20 -1.03 -8.25 -19.55
CA PHE A 20 0.12 -7.39 -19.27
C PHE A 20 -0.38 -6.12 -18.60
N ALA A 21 0.27 -5.68 -17.53
CA ALA A 21 -0.07 -4.43 -16.87
C ALA A 21 1.17 -3.54 -16.73
N LEU A 22 1.10 -2.31 -17.22
CA LEU A 22 2.06 -1.26 -16.91
C LEU A 22 1.54 -0.49 -15.71
N SER A 23 2.32 -0.39 -14.64
CA SER A 23 2.05 0.52 -13.53
C SER A 23 3.03 1.70 -13.59
N ALA A 24 2.54 2.92 -13.79
CA ALA A 24 3.31 4.15 -13.68
C ALA A 24 2.99 4.83 -12.34
N ASN A 25 3.97 4.85 -11.46
CA ASN A 25 3.82 5.25 -10.07
C ASN A 25 4.38 6.65 -9.84
N ARG A 26 3.69 7.45 -9.01
CA ARG A 26 4.14 8.74 -8.52
C ARG A 26 3.86 8.82 -7.02
N TYR A 27 4.90 9.03 -6.23
CA TYR A 27 4.75 9.25 -4.79
C TYR A 27 4.73 10.74 -4.46
N ASP A 28 3.66 11.19 -3.80
CA ASP A 28 3.55 12.50 -3.19
C ASP A 28 3.89 12.41 -1.70
N PRO A 29 5.07 12.90 -1.28
CA PRO A 29 5.48 12.84 0.13
C PRO A 29 4.74 13.86 1.02
N ALA A 30 4.12 14.90 0.46
CA ALA A 30 3.38 15.88 1.27
C ALA A 30 2.04 15.31 1.75
N GLU A 31 1.39 14.54 0.88
CA GLU A 31 0.11 13.88 1.16
C GLU A 31 0.27 12.42 1.64
N SER A 32 1.50 11.91 1.65
CA SER A 32 1.81 10.49 1.86
C SER A 32 0.97 9.57 0.97
N GLN A 33 0.92 9.86 -0.33
CA GLN A 33 0.11 9.13 -1.31
C GLN A 33 0.93 8.56 -2.45
N LEU A 34 0.72 7.28 -2.75
CA LEU A 34 1.18 6.65 -3.98
C LEU A 34 0.03 6.67 -4.99
N ASN A 35 0.25 7.38 -6.10
CA ASN A 35 -0.67 7.38 -7.23
C ASN A 35 -0.12 6.47 -8.32
N THR A 36 -0.95 5.55 -8.80
CA THR A 36 -0.59 4.61 -9.86
C THR A 36 -1.55 4.72 -11.02
N GLU A 37 -1.01 5.00 -12.20
CA GLU A 37 -1.71 4.85 -13.47
C GLU A 37 -1.43 3.45 -14.00
N TYR A 38 -2.48 2.68 -14.22
CA TYR A 38 -2.40 1.34 -14.79
C TYR A 38 -2.86 1.34 -16.24
N THR A 39 -2.12 0.62 -17.07
CA THR A 39 -2.53 0.24 -18.42
C THR A 39 -2.52 -1.29 -18.50
N PHE A 40 -3.69 -1.90 -18.66
CA PHE A 40 -3.88 -3.33 -18.84
C PHE A 40 -4.04 -3.66 -20.32
N ILE A 41 -3.36 -4.71 -20.78
CA ILE A 41 -3.39 -5.18 -22.16
C ILE A 41 -3.74 -6.67 -22.14
N ARG A 42 -4.81 -7.05 -22.82
CA ARG A 42 -5.25 -8.44 -22.96
C ARG A 42 -5.83 -8.66 -24.35
N SER A 43 -5.23 -9.57 -25.13
CA SER A 43 -5.76 -9.96 -26.46
C SER A 43 -6.07 -8.77 -27.39
N GLY A 44 -5.25 -7.71 -27.35
CA GLY A 44 -5.45 -6.50 -28.15
C GLY A 44 -6.39 -5.45 -27.54
N THR A 45 -7.10 -5.77 -26.46
CA THR A 45 -7.87 -4.80 -25.66
C THR A 45 -6.92 -4.08 -24.71
N ILE A 46 -7.07 -2.76 -24.64
CA ILE A 46 -6.34 -1.88 -23.71
C ILE A 46 -7.34 -1.21 -22.79
N GLU A 47 -7.13 -1.33 -21.48
CA GLU A 47 -7.89 -0.63 -20.46
C GLU A 47 -6.95 0.17 -19.57
N THR A 48 -7.41 1.33 -19.10
CA THR A 48 -6.65 2.17 -18.17
C THR A 48 -7.44 2.39 -16.88
N GLY A 49 -6.71 2.57 -15.78
CA GLY A 49 -7.30 2.86 -14.48
C GLY A 49 -6.32 3.56 -13.56
N THR A 50 -6.84 4.26 -12.56
CA THR A 50 -6.02 4.92 -11.54
C THR A 50 -6.28 4.29 -10.18
N ALA A 51 -5.22 4.17 -9.39
CA ALA A 51 -5.30 3.80 -7.98
C ALA A 51 -4.52 4.81 -7.14
N THR A 52 -5.10 5.18 -6.00
CA THR A 52 -4.44 6.00 -4.99
C THR A 52 -4.33 5.20 -3.71
N TYR A 53 -3.12 5.12 -3.17
CA TYR A 53 -2.83 4.42 -1.91
C TYR A 53 -2.28 5.42 -0.90
N SER A 54 -2.92 5.53 0.26
CA SER A 54 -2.36 6.27 1.38
C SER A 54 -1.30 5.43 2.08
N VAL A 55 -0.14 6.02 2.33
CA VAL A 55 1.01 5.38 2.98
C VAL A 55 1.08 5.90 4.40
N TYR A 56 0.82 5.02 5.37
CA TYR A 56 0.91 5.35 6.79
C TYR A 56 1.97 4.51 7.48
N THR A 57 2.77 5.16 8.31
CA THR A 57 3.55 4.52 9.36
C THR A 57 2.63 4.03 10.48
N ILE A 58 3.10 3.06 11.28
CA ILE A 58 2.36 2.62 12.48
C ILE A 58 2.13 3.79 13.45
N GLY A 59 3.10 4.71 13.57
CA GLY A 59 2.97 5.89 14.43
C GLY A 59 1.86 6.85 13.96
N GLU A 60 1.64 6.98 12.65
CA GLU A 60 0.53 7.76 12.09
C GLU A 60 -0.81 7.05 12.29
N LEU A 61 -0.86 5.74 12.04
CA LEU A 61 -2.07 4.94 12.30
C LEU A 61 -2.49 5.03 13.77
N ASN A 62 -1.53 4.94 14.70
CA ASN A 62 -1.80 5.03 16.13
C ASN A 62 -2.41 6.39 16.52
N ARG A 63 -1.84 7.49 16.01
CA ARG A 63 -2.37 8.85 16.23
C ARG A 63 -3.76 9.03 15.61
N LEU A 64 -3.96 8.56 14.38
CA LEU A 64 -5.24 8.63 13.67
C LEU A 64 -6.33 7.90 14.46
N LEU A 65 -6.06 6.66 14.87
CA LEU A 65 -7.01 5.86 15.66
C LEU A 65 -7.27 6.46 17.03
N SER A 66 -6.24 6.98 17.70
CA SER A 66 -6.38 7.66 19.00
C SER A 66 -7.29 8.89 18.90
N ASN A 67 -7.16 9.69 17.85
CA ASN A 67 -8.03 10.85 17.61
C ASN A 67 -9.49 10.45 17.36
N CYS A 68 -9.76 9.20 17.00
CA CYS A 68 -11.09 8.64 16.83
C CYS A 68 -11.61 7.88 18.07
N GLY A 69 -10.90 7.93 19.21
CA GLY A 69 -11.28 7.20 20.42
C GLY A 69 -11.00 5.70 20.35
N PHE A 70 -9.91 5.30 19.68
CA PHE A 70 -9.44 3.92 19.65
C PHE A 70 -8.04 3.81 20.23
N VAL A 71 -7.77 2.72 20.94
CA VAL A 71 -6.43 2.35 21.41
C VAL A 71 -5.96 1.16 20.60
N VAL A 72 -4.79 1.27 19.98
CA VAL A 72 -4.13 0.16 19.28
C VAL A 72 -3.64 -0.85 20.32
N GLU A 73 -4.01 -2.11 20.16
CA GLU A 73 -3.66 -3.17 21.13
C GLU A 73 -2.55 -4.08 20.60
N ASN A 74 -2.62 -4.47 19.32
CA ASN A 74 -1.67 -5.43 18.76
C ASN A 74 -1.34 -5.14 17.28
N LEU A 75 -0.14 -5.57 16.89
CA LEU A 75 0.38 -5.49 15.54
C LEU A 75 0.89 -6.88 15.12
N TYR A 76 0.30 -7.45 14.08
CA TYR A 76 0.63 -8.78 13.59
C TYR A 76 1.03 -8.77 12.11
N ALA A 77 1.96 -9.66 11.72
CA ALA A 77 2.35 -9.87 10.33
C ALA A 77 1.42 -10.85 9.60
N THR A 78 0.76 -11.73 10.34
CA THR A 78 -0.07 -12.82 9.79
C THR A 78 -1.32 -13.06 10.65
N PRO A 79 -2.36 -13.70 10.10
CA PRO A 79 -3.55 -14.07 10.88
C PRO A 79 -3.25 -14.97 12.08
N GLY A 80 -2.15 -15.74 12.04
CA GLY A 80 -1.64 -16.54 13.15
C GLY A 80 -1.00 -15.74 14.29
N ARG A 81 -1.19 -14.42 14.33
CA ARG A 81 -0.69 -13.53 15.39
C ARG A 81 0.83 -13.49 15.54
N GLN A 82 1.58 -13.76 14.46
CA GLN A 82 3.03 -13.51 14.47
C GLN A 82 3.27 -12.01 14.66
N PRO A 83 4.16 -11.59 15.59
CA PRO A 83 4.46 -10.18 15.81
C PRO A 83 4.89 -9.48 14.52
N TYR A 84 4.39 -8.27 14.31
CA TYR A 84 4.84 -7.45 13.19
C TYR A 84 6.22 -6.84 13.48
N SER A 85 7.10 -6.85 12.47
CA SER A 85 8.39 -6.16 12.49
C SER A 85 8.64 -5.43 11.18
N LEU A 86 9.63 -4.51 11.17
CA LEU A 86 10.05 -3.85 9.94
C LEU A 86 10.45 -4.91 8.89
N GLY A 87 10.01 -4.70 7.64
CA GLY A 87 10.24 -5.63 6.54
C GLY A 87 9.13 -6.66 6.32
N CYS A 88 8.22 -6.84 7.29
CA CYS A 88 7.01 -7.65 7.06
C CYS A 88 6.17 -7.04 5.92
N PRO A 89 5.66 -7.85 4.97
CA PRO A 89 4.98 -7.33 3.79
C PRO A 89 3.56 -6.82 4.07
N ARG A 90 3.01 -7.08 5.27
CA ARG A 90 1.63 -6.77 5.63
C ARG A 90 1.53 -6.55 7.14
N LEU A 91 0.72 -5.56 7.52
CA LEU A 91 0.29 -5.30 8.89
C LEU A 91 -1.17 -5.71 9.06
N LEU A 92 -1.46 -6.44 10.14
CA LEU A 92 -2.79 -6.63 10.69
C LEU A 92 -2.81 -5.94 12.06
N LEU A 93 -3.66 -4.93 12.22
CA LEU A 93 -3.75 -4.12 13.42
C LEU A 93 -5.09 -4.39 14.11
N THR A 94 -5.07 -4.58 15.42
CA THR A 94 -6.29 -4.62 16.24
C THR A 94 -6.34 -3.38 17.12
N ALA A 95 -7.52 -2.76 17.21
CA ALA A 95 -7.76 -1.63 18.08
C ALA A 95 -9.09 -1.80 18.80
N ARG A 96 -9.17 -1.25 20.01
CA ARG A 96 -10.35 -1.26 20.85
C ARG A 96 -10.87 0.16 21.01
N ARG A 97 -12.19 0.33 20.90
CA ARG A 97 -12.86 1.61 21.15
C ARG A 97 -12.83 1.94 22.65
N THR A 98 -12.55 3.19 22.98
CA THR A 98 -12.66 3.75 24.33
C THR A 98 -14.04 4.33 24.58
#